data_AF-A0A6P0XGM0-F1
#
_entry.id   AF-A0A6P0XGM0-F1
#
_cell.length_a   1.000
_cell.length_b   1.000
_cell.length_c   1.000
_cell.angle_alpha   90.00
_cell.angle_beta   90.00
_cell.angle_gamma   90.00
#
_symmetry.space_group_name_H-M   'P 1'
#
loop_
_entity.id
_entity.type
_entity.pdbx_description
1 polymer ?
#
loop_
_entity_poly.entity_id
_entity_poly.type
_entity_poly.pdbx_seq_one_letter_code
_entity_poly.pdbx_strand_id
1 'polypeptide(L)'
;IMAAKYLESEFGTPYIDITPMGVVETARCIRKIQQVVNAQGVNVDYEEFIDNQTLHVSQAAWFSRSIDCQNLTGKKAVVFGDNTHAAAMTKILAREMGIHVVWAGTYCKYDADWFREQVSEYCDEVLITEDNGEIGDAIARVEPSAIFGTQMERHVGKRLNIPCGVIAAPIHIQNFPIGYKPFMGYEGTNQIADLVYNSFTLGMEDHLLEIFGGHDTKEVITKSISADSDLNWTKEAKAELNKVPGFVRGKVKRNTEKFARERGFEQISLEVMYAAKESVGA
;
A
#
# COMPACT_ATOMS: atom_id res chain seq x y z
N ILE A 1 3.05 19.56 -16.51
CA ILE A 1 1.79 19.83 -17.25
C ILE A 1 1.76 21.22 -17.89
N MET A 2 1.99 22.32 -17.16
CA MET A 2 1.88 23.68 -17.72
C MET A 2 2.71 23.91 -19.00
N ALA A 3 3.98 23.49 -19.01
CA ALA A 3 4.82 23.59 -20.21
C ALA A 3 4.31 22.76 -21.39
N ALA A 4 3.76 21.57 -21.13
CA ALA A 4 3.20 20.71 -22.17
C ALA A 4 1.95 21.34 -22.81
N LYS A 5 1.04 21.90 -22.00
CA LYS A 5 -0.14 22.63 -22.47
C LYS A 5 0.24 23.86 -23.30
N TYR A 6 1.27 24.58 -22.88
CA TYR A 6 1.82 25.70 -23.66
C TYR A 6 2.37 25.24 -25.02
N LEU A 7 3.12 24.14 -25.05
CA LEU A 7 3.64 23.60 -26.32
C LEU A 7 2.54 23.10 -27.26
N GLU A 8 1.48 22.53 -26.70
CA GLU A 8 0.29 22.14 -27.45
C GLU A 8 -0.43 23.36 -28.02
N SER A 9 -0.64 24.42 -27.22
CA SER A 9 -1.35 25.62 -27.67
C SER A 9 -0.57 26.44 -28.70
N GLU A 10 0.73 26.64 -28.48
CA GLU A 10 1.55 27.52 -29.33
C GLU A 10 2.11 26.83 -30.57
N PHE A 11 2.45 25.54 -30.46
CA PHE A 11 3.15 24.82 -31.52
C PHE A 11 2.38 23.61 -32.04
N GLY A 12 1.17 23.35 -31.53
CA GLY A 12 0.41 22.15 -31.87
C GLY A 12 1.13 20.85 -31.49
N THR A 13 2.08 20.89 -30.54
CA THR A 13 2.85 19.71 -30.14
C THR A 13 2.04 18.89 -29.14
N PRO A 14 1.51 17.72 -29.53
CA PRO A 14 0.70 16.90 -28.62
C PRO A 14 1.55 16.36 -27.49
N TYR A 15 0.92 16.11 -26.33
CA TYR A 15 1.56 15.47 -25.20
C TYR A 15 0.75 14.27 -24.69
N ILE A 16 1.38 13.48 -23.83
CA ILE A 16 0.78 12.30 -23.22
C ILE A 16 0.85 12.49 -21.72
N ASP A 17 -0.31 12.37 -21.07
CA ASP A 17 -0.52 12.56 -19.63
C ASP A 17 -0.65 11.23 -18.88
N ILE A 18 -0.43 10.12 -19.55
CA ILE A 18 -0.47 8.78 -18.96
C ILE A 18 0.92 8.43 -18.45
N THR A 19 1.07 8.37 -17.13
CA THR A 19 2.33 7.98 -16.50
C THR A 19 2.58 6.47 -16.70
N PRO A 20 3.69 6.05 -17.33
CA PRO A 20 3.98 4.64 -17.57
C PRO A 20 4.54 3.96 -16.30
N MET A 21 3.72 3.82 -15.27
CA MET A 21 4.07 3.17 -14.00
C MET A 21 3.08 2.06 -13.70
N GLY A 22 3.57 0.82 -13.61
CA GLY A 22 2.75 -0.40 -13.62
C GLY A 22 2.59 -0.96 -15.04
N VAL A 23 2.24 -2.24 -15.15
CA VAL A 23 2.17 -2.94 -16.44
C VAL A 23 1.06 -2.34 -17.32
N VAL A 24 -0.12 -2.14 -16.74
CA VAL A 24 -1.30 -1.71 -17.52
C VAL A 24 -1.19 -0.25 -17.95
N GLU A 25 -0.69 0.63 -17.08
CA GLU A 25 -0.52 2.06 -17.43
C GLU A 25 0.64 2.26 -18.41
N THR A 26 1.70 1.45 -18.33
CA THR A 26 2.78 1.45 -19.34
C THR A 26 2.23 1.08 -20.72
N ALA A 27 1.46 0.01 -20.83
CA ALA A 27 0.81 -0.37 -22.08
C ALA A 27 -0.13 0.74 -22.60
N ARG A 28 -0.93 1.36 -21.72
CA ARG A 28 -1.83 2.47 -22.08
C ARG A 28 -1.05 3.69 -22.60
N CYS A 29 0.06 4.03 -21.96
CA CYS A 29 0.96 5.10 -22.40
C CYS A 29 1.49 4.82 -23.82
N ILE A 30 2.00 3.62 -24.07
CA ILE A 30 2.53 3.22 -25.39
C ILE A 30 1.43 3.27 -26.46
N ARG A 31 0.23 2.76 -26.17
CA ARG A 31 -0.90 2.85 -27.11
C ARG A 31 -1.30 4.31 -27.38
N LYS A 32 -1.19 5.20 -26.39
CA LYS A 32 -1.43 6.64 -26.60
C LYS A 32 -0.34 7.27 -27.47
N ILE A 33 0.93 6.86 -27.32
CA ILE A 33 2.02 7.27 -28.22
C ILE A 33 1.70 6.83 -29.66
N GLN A 34 1.34 5.56 -29.86
CA GLN A 34 0.95 5.03 -31.17
C GLN A 34 -0.16 5.87 -31.82
N GLN A 35 -1.22 6.17 -31.07
CA GLN A 35 -2.32 7.01 -31.56
C GLN A 35 -1.85 8.40 -32.02
N VAL A 36 -1.02 9.07 -31.22
CA VAL A 36 -0.52 10.42 -31.51
C VAL A 36 0.41 10.43 -32.72
N VAL A 37 1.28 9.42 -32.84
CA VAL A 37 2.22 9.28 -33.97
C VAL A 37 1.47 8.92 -35.25
N ASN A 38 0.47 8.03 -35.16
CA ASN A 38 -0.36 7.66 -36.32
C ASN A 38 -1.23 8.80 -36.83
N ALA A 39 -1.74 9.65 -35.93
CA ALA A 39 -2.46 10.86 -36.31
C ALA A 39 -1.61 11.85 -37.14
N GLN A 40 -0.29 11.74 -37.06
CA GLN A 40 0.66 12.56 -37.82
C GLN A 40 1.12 11.90 -39.14
N GLY A 41 0.51 10.78 -39.53
CA GLY A 41 0.74 10.11 -40.81
C GLY A 41 1.86 9.06 -40.83
N VAL A 42 2.44 8.74 -39.67
CA VAL A 42 3.31 7.57 -39.53
C VAL A 42 2.43 6.33 -39.37
N ASN A 43 2.81 5.17 -39.91
CA ASN A 43 2.07 3.92 -39.69
C ASN A 43 2.87 2.99 -38.79
N VAL A 44 2.64 3.09 -37.48
CA VAL A 44 3.25 2.20 -36.48
C VAL A 44 2.19 1.39 -35.74
N ASP A 45 2.57 0.15 -35.41
CA ASP A 45 1.84 -0.71 -34.50
C ASP A 45 2.78 -1.22 -33.41
N TYR A 46 2.45 -0.94 -32.16
CA TYR A 46 3.25 -1.29 -30.99
C TYR A 46 2.65 -2.44 -30.18
N GLU A 47 1.55 -3.07 -30.63
CA GLU A 47 0.91 -4.12 -29.86
C GLU A 47 1.83 -5.34 -29.67
N GLU A 48 2.55 -5.77 -30.71
CA GLU A 48 3.55 -6.85 -30.59
C GLU A 48 4.68 -6.49 -29.61
N PHE A 49 5.09 -5.21 -29.59
CA PHE A 49 6.08 -4.74 -28.62
C PHE A 49 5.54 -4.81 -27.19
N ILE A 50 4.29 -4.38 -26.97
CA ILE A 50 3.65 -4.42 -25.65
C ILE A 50 3.51 -5.87 -25.16
N ASP A 51 3.08 -6.78 -26.03
CA ASP A 51 2.89 -8.20 -25.71
C ASP A 51 4.23 -8.86 -25.34
N ASN A 52 5.25 -8.66 -26.18
CA ASN A 52 6.58 -9.23 -25.94
C ASN A 52 7.17 -8.71 -24.63
N GLN A 53 7.12 -7.40 -24.38
CA GLN A 53 7.66 -6.81 -23.15
C GLN A 53 6.89 -7.26 -21.90
N THR A 54 5.55 -7.31 -21.98
CA THR A 54 4.70 -7.77 -20.88
C THR A 54 4.96 -9.24 -20.53
N LEU A 55 5.19 -10.10 -21.53
CA LEU A 55 5.38 -11.54 -21.33
C LEU A 55 6.81 -11.95 -20.99
N HIS A 56 7.82 -11.24 -21.51
CA HIS A 56 9.21 -11.70 -21.48
C HIS A 56 10.18 -10.78 -20.74
N VAL A 57 9.83 -9.51 -20.52
CA VAL A 57 10.72 -8.54 -19.85
C VAL A 57 10.18 -8.17 -18.47
N SER A 58 8.88 -7.92 -18.37
CA SER A 58 8.21 -7.69 -17.10
C SER A 58 7.95 -9.02 -16.39
N GLN A 59 8.74 -9.29 -15.37
CA GLN A 59 8.48 -10.39 -14.45
C GLN A 59 7.28 -10.09 -13.54
N ALA A 60 6.83 -8.84 -13.46
CA ALA A 60 5.65 -8.45 -12.69
C ALA A 60 4.36 -9.13 -13.18
N ALA A 61 4.21 -9.34 -14.50
CA ALA A 61 3.06 -10.04 -15.07
C ALA A 61 3.05 -11.55 -14.74
N TRP A 62 4.24 -12.16 -14.62
CA TRP A 62 4.37 -13.53 -14.13
C TRP A 62 4.17 -13.60 -12.62
N PHE A 63 4.75 -12.65 -11.88
CA PHE A 63 4.64 -12.54 -10.43
C PHE A 63 3.19 -12.41 -9.97
N SER A 64 2.36 -11.60 -10.64
CA SER A 64 0.93 -11.47 -10.30
C SER A 64 0.14 -12.78 -10.38
N ARG A 65 0.65 -13.77 -11.14
CA ARG A 65 0.06 -15.10 -11.29
C ARG A 65 0.72 -16.16 -10.41
N SER A 66 1.77 -15.80 -9.67
CA SER A 66 2.49 -16.71 -8.79
C SER A 66 1.72 -16.96 -7.49
N ILE A 67 2.08 -18.05 -6.81
CA ILE A 67 1.53 -18.38 -5.47
C ILE A 67 1.89 -17.28 -4.46
N ASP A 68 3.07 -16.67 -4.62
CA ASP A 68 3.54 -15.59 -3.73
C ASP A 68 2.62 -14.37 -3.80
N CYS A 69 2.18 -13.97 -4.99
CA CYS A 69 1.21 -12.88 -5.14
C CYS A 69 -0.20 -13.28 -4.72
N GLN A 70 -0.62 -14.54 -4.94
CA GLN A 70 -1.90 -15.05 -4.42
C GLN A 70 -2.02 -14.91 -2.90
N ASN A 71 -0.93 -15.10 -2.16
CA ASN A 71 -0.90 -14.88 -0.71
C ASN A 71 -1.10 -13.42 -0.30
N LEU A 72 -0.90 -12.46 -1.21
CA LEU A 72 -1.14 -11.03 -0.97
C LEU A 72 -2.59 -10.63 -1.23
N THR A 73 -3.37 -11.47 -1.93
CA THR A 73 -4.74 -11.15 -2.32
C THR A 73 -5.61 -10.84 -1.09
N GLY A 74 -6.30 -9.70 -1.12
CA GLY A 74 -7.16 -9.24 -0.04
C GLY A 74 -6.44 -8.73 1.22
N LYS A 75 -5.09 -8.78 1.27
CA LYS A 75 -4.36 -8.11 2.35
C LYS A 75 -4.58 -6.61 2.28
N LYS A 76 -4.67 -5.97 3.44
CA LYS A 76 -4.96 -4.54 3.54
C LYS A 76 -3.69 -3.72 3.33
N ALA A 77 -3.76 -2.74 2.46
CA ALA A 77 -2.74 -1.72 2.28
C ALA A 77 -3.34 -0.32 2.37
N VAL A 78 -2.48 0.65 2.67
CA VAL A 78 -2.79 2.08 2.53
C VAL A 78 -1.71 2.74 1.68
N VAL A 79 -2.12 3.73 0.89
CA VAL A 79 -1.24 4.41 -0.07
C VAL A 79 -1.26 5.91 0.18
N PHE A 80 -0.09 6.55 0.25
CA PHE A 80 0.02 7.99 0.43
C PHE A 80 1.23 8.58 -0.33
N GLY A 81 1.08 9.76 -0.93
CA GLY A 81 2.19 10.42 -1.65
C GLY A 81 1.77 11.60 -2.52
N ASP A 82 2.60 11.94 -3.51
CA ASP A 82 2.15 12.84 -4.58
C ASP A 82 1.08 12.17 -5.45
N ASN A 83 0.40 12.99 -6.25
CA ASN A 83 -0.64 12.54 -7.16
C ASN A 83 -0.17 11.37 -8.05
N THR A 84 0.98 11.51 -8.69
CA THR A 84 1.48 10.55 -9.69
C THR A 84 1.76 9.18 -9.10
N HIS A 85 2.60 9.11 -8.06
CA HIS A 85 3.06 7.84 -7.50
C HIS A 85 1.97 7.17 -6.69
N ALA A 86 1.19 7.93 -5.90
CA ALA A 86 0.11 7.35 -5.11
C ALA A 86 -1.02 6.81 -6.01
N ALA A 87 -1.40 7.53 -7.07
CA ALA A 87 -2.42 7.04 -7.99
C ALA A 87 -1.96 5.79 -8.76
N ALA A 88 -0.71 5.79 -9.24
CA ALA A 88 -0.15 4.63 -9.93
C ALA A 88 -0.01 3.42 -8.99
N MET A 89 0.52 3.61 -7.78
CA MET A 89 0.67 2.54 -6.79
C MET A 89 -0.68 1.94 -6.40
N THR A 90 -1.71 2.77 -6.15
CA THR A 90 -3.07 2.29 -5.86
C THR A 90 -3.61 1.40 -6.98
N LYS A 91 -3.47 1.82 -8.24
CA LYS A 91 -3.90 1.03 -9.41
C LYS A 91 -3.13 -0.29 -9.51
N ILE A 92 -1.83 -0.29 -9.26
CA ILE A 92 -0.99 -1.52 -9.29
C ILE A 92 -1.43 -2.50 -8.19
N LEU A 93 -1.54 -2.04 -6.95
CA LEU A 93 -1.92 -2.89 -5.82
C LEU A 93 -3.29 -3.53 -6.04
N ALA A 94 -4.30 -2.73 -6.43
CA ALA A 94 -5.66 -3.21 -6.60
C ALA A 94 -5.83 -4.08 -7.87
N ARG A 95 -5.42 -3.57 -9.03
CA ARG A 95 -5.72 -4.18 -10.33
C ARG A 95 -4.71 -5.24 -10.76
N GLU A 96 -3.43 -5.07 -10.40
CA GLU A 96 -2.35 -5.95 -10.86
C GLU A 96 -1.96 -7.00 -9.79
N MET A 97 -2.22 -6.75 -8.50
CA MET A 97 -1.80 -7.65 -7.40
C MET A 97 -2.94 -8.13 -6.49
N GLY A 98 -4.18 -7.68 -6.70
CA GLY A 98 -5.35 -8.11 -5.92
C GLY A 98 -5.33 -7.70 -4.45
N ILE A 99 -4.51 -6.72 -4.08
CA ILE A 99 -4.37 -6.19 -2.72
C ILE A 99 -5.55 -5.24 -2.43
N HIS A 100 -6.08 -5.30 -1.21
CA HIS A 100 -7.17 -4.41 -0.80
C HIS A 100 -6.61 -3.07 -0.33
N VAL A 101 -6.73 -2.04 -1.17
CA VAL A 101 -6.35 -0.67 -0.79
C VAL A 101 -7.49 -0.04 0.01
N VAL A 102 -7.32 0.04 1.33
CA VAL A 102 -8.36 0.56 2.23
C VAL A 102 -8.56 2.05 2.00
N TRP A 103 -7.47 2.79 1.88
CA TRP A 103 -7.52 4.17 1.40
C TRP A 103 -6.28 4.53 0.61
N ALA A 104 -6.48 5.45 -0.34
CA ALA A 104 -5.42 6.09 -1.08
C ALA A 104 -5.48 7.59 -0.82
N GLY A 105 -4.33 8.22 -0.60
CA GLY A 105 -4.29 9.64 -0.27
C GLY A 105 -3.16 10.39 -0.92
N THR A 106 -3.32 11.71 -0.93
CA THR A 106 -2.31 12.63 -1.44
C THR A 106 -2.24 13.92 -0.64
N TYR A 107 -1.03 14.48 -0.61
CA TYR A 107 -0.78 15.83 -0.12
C TYR A 107 -0.97 16.91 -1.20
N CYS A 108 -1.20 16.55 -2.46
CA CYS A 108 -1.37 17.50 -3.57
C CYS A 108 -2.80 18.06 -3.62
N LYS A 109 -3.19 18.84 -2.59
CA LYS A 109 -4.54 19.42 -2.44
C LYS A 109 -5.02 20.23 -3.65
N TYR A 110 -4.10 20.89 -4.35
CA TYR A 110 -4.38 21.73 -5.51
C TYR A 110 -4.92 20.95 -6.73
N ASP A 111 -4.74 19.63 -6.75
CA ASP A 111 -5.12 18.74 -7.85
C ASP A 111 -5.83 17.49 -7.30
N ALA A 112 -6.62 17.67 -6.25
CA ALA A 112 -7.31 16.61 -5.53
C ALA A 112 -8.41 15.93 -6.35
N ASP A 113 -9.07 16.67 -7.25
CA ASP A 113 -10.16 16.12 -8.06
C ASP A 113 -9.63 15.14 -9.09
N TRP A 114 -8.50 15.46 -9.74
CA TRP A 114 -7.79 14.51 -10.59
C TRP A 114 -7.39 13.26 -9.81
N PHE A 115 -6.87 13.43 -8.59
CA PHE A 115 -6.47 12.28 -7.77
C PHE A 115 -7.65 11.36 -7.45
N ARG A 116 -8.79 11.92 -7.02
CA ARG A 116 -10.02 11.16 -6.77
C ARG A 116 -10.45 10.38 -8.00
N GLU A 117 -10.51 11.04 -9.16
CA GLU A 117 -10.86 10.40 -10.43
C GLU A 117 -9.96 9.20 -10.73
N GLN A 118 -8.66 9.30 -10.45
CA GLN A 118 -7.71 8.23 -10.73
C GLN A 118 -7.82 7.00 -9.80
N VAL A 119 -8.34 7.16 -8.58
CA VAL A 119 -8.22 6.14 -7.52
C VAL A 119 -9.53 5.62 -6.96
N SER A 120 -10.66 6.32 -7.15
CA SER A 120 -11.94 5.99 -6.51
C SER A 120 -12.48 4.59 -6.84
N GLU A 121 -12.16 4.03 -8.00
CA GLU A 121 -12.55 2.64 -8.34
C GLU A 121 -11.63 1.57 -7.72
N TYR A 122 -10.52 1.99 -7.11
CA TYR A 122 -9.42 1.11 -6.69
C TYR A 122 -9.18 1.14 -5.17
N CYS A 123 -9.92 1.95 -4.41
CA CYS A 123 -9.81 2.05 -2.94
C CYS A 123 -11.15 2.39 -2.28
N ASP A 124 -11.30 2.09 -0.98
CA ASP A 124 -12.58 2.33 -0.27
C ASP A 124 -12.77 3.81 0.09
N GLU A 125 -11.69 4.50 0.44
CA GLU A 125 -11.70 5.90 0.91
C GLU A 125 -10.55 6.70 0.26
N VAL A 126 -10.79 7.97 -0.04
CA VAL A 126 -9.78 8.90 -0.56
C VAL A 126 -9.41 9.94 0.50
N LEU A 127 -8.14 10.01 0.87
CA LEU A 127 -7.64 10.92 1.91
C LEU A 127 -6.83 12.09 1.30
N ILE A 128 -7.34 13.31 1.39
CA ILE A 128 -6.67 14.50 0.87
C ILE A 128 -6.22 15.38 2.04
N THR A 129 -4.94 15.31 2.41
CA THR A 129 -4.42 16.05 3.56
C THR A 129 -2.90 16.27 3.45
N GLU A 130 -2.39 17.27 4.15
CA GLU A 130 -0.95 17.50 4.34
C GLU A 130 -0.56 17.31 5.82
N ASP A 131 -1.53 16.97 6.68
CA ASP A 131 -1.32 16.81 8.10
C ASP A 131 -0.83 15.39 8.43
N ASN A 132 0.43 15.29 8.82
CA ASN A 132 1.07 14.03 9.22
C ASN A 132 0.39 13.37 10.43
N GLY A 133 -0.26 14.13 11.30
CA GLY A 133 -1.03 13.62 12.42
C GLY A 133 -2.28 12.88 11.95
N GLU A 134 -3.06 13.51 11.08
CA GLU A 134 -4.26 12.91 10.47
C GLU A 134 -3.92 11.64 9.69
N ILE A 135 -2.82 11.65 8.91
CA ILE A 135 -2.33 10.48 8.18
C ILE A 135 -1.95 9.37 9.17
N GLY A 136 -1.21 9.71 10.23
CA GLY A 136 -0.80 8.76 11.26
C GLY A 136 -1.99 8.10 11.96
N ASP A 137 -3.01 8.89 12.30
CA ASP A 137 -4.25 8.41 12.93
C ASP A 137 -5.06 7.53 11.96
N ALA A 138 -5.13 7.90 10.68
CA ALA A 138 -5.78 7.09 9.64
C ALA A 138 -5.09 5.74 9.45
N ILE A 139 -3.75 5.69 9.47
CA ILE A 139 -2.97 4.44 9.44
C ILE A 139 -3.26 3.60 10.69
N ALA A 140 -3.21 4.21 11.87
CA ALA A 140 -3.43 3.53 13.15
C ALA A 140 -4.86 2.99 13.31
N ARG A 141 -5.84 3.66 12.70
CA ARG A 141 -7.24 3.23 12.63
C ARG A 141 -7.42 1.98 11.77
N VAL A 142 -6.74 1.92 10.62
CA VAL A 142 -6.92 0.83 9.64
C VAL A 142 -6.11 -0.42 9.99
N GLU A 143 -4.93 -0.25 10.62
CA GLU A 143 -3.96 -1.32 10.87
C GLU A 143 -3.69 -2.17 9.60
N PRO A 144 -3.18 -1.54 8.53
CA PRO A 144 -2.88 -2.26 7.30
C PRO A 144 -1.72 -3.25 7.50
N SER A 145 -1.64 -4.24 6.62
CA SER A 145 -0.52 -5.19 6.60
C SER A 145 0.75 -4.58 5.99
N ALA A 146 0.63 -3.56 5.14
CA ALA A 146 1.74 -2.78 4.62
C ALA A 146 1.31 -1.35 4.30
N ILE A 147 2.27 -0.41 4.36
CA ILE A 147 2.08 1.00 4.02
C ILE A 147 2.93 1.34 2.79
N PHE A 148 2.35 2.01 1.79
CA PHE A 148 3.09 2.53 0.65
C PHE A 148 3.03 4.05 0.67
N GLY A 149 4.10 4.69 1.12
CA GLY A 149 4.06 6.07 1.59
C GLY A 149 5.28 6.89 1.23
N THR A 150 5.41 8.04 1.88
CA THR A 150 6.63 8.85 1.89
C THR A 150 7.55 8.39 3.03
N GLN A 151 8.66 9.10 3.22
CA GLN A 151 9.49 8.86 4.40
C GLN A 151 8.77 9.16 5.73
N MET A 152 7.76 10.03 5.73
CA MET A 152 6.97 10.32 6.93
C MET A 152 6.15 9.09 7.37
N GLU A 153 5.46 8.47 6.43
CA GLU A 153 4.70 7.24 6.66
C GLU A 153 5.61 6.09 7.10
N ARG A 154 6.86 6.05 6.64
CA ARG A 154 7.85 5.09 7.13
C ARG A 154 8.14 5.24 8.62
N HIS A 155 8.16 6.46 9.14
CA HIS A 155 8.30 6.70 10.59
C HIS A 155 7.06 6.27 11.36
N VAL A 156 5.86 6.51 10.81
CA VAL A 156 4.60 6.03 11.39
C VAL A 156 4.58 4.50 11.43
N GLY A 157 4.92 3.85 10.31
CA GLY A 157 5.01 2.38 10.22
C GLY A 157 5.94 1.79 11.26
N LYS A 158 7.13 2.37 11.46
CA LYS A 158 8.06 1.94 12.53
C LYS A 158 7.45 2.05 13.93
N ARG A 159 6.69 3.11 14.23
CA ARG A 159 6.03 3.28 15.53
C ARG A 159 4.91 2.26 15.76
N LEU A 160 4.23 1.87 14.68
CA LEU A 160 3.10 0.93 14.72
C LEU A 160 3.50 -0.53 14.44
N ASN A 161 4.79 -0.79 14.21
CA ASN A 161 5.32 -2.07 13.76
C ASN A 161 4.65 -2.59 12.47
N ILE A 162 4.44 -1.69 11.51
CA ILE A 162 3.88 -1.98 10.19
C ILE A 162 4.96 -1.70 9.13
N PRO A 163 5.26 -2.65 8.23
CA PRO A 163 6.25 -2.46 7.19
C PRO A 163 5.81 -1.38 6.20
N CYS A 164 6.79 -0.63 5.67
CA CYS A 164 6.53 0.49 4.80
C CYS A 164 7.51 0.58 3.63
N GLY A 165 6.95 0.61 2.42
CA GLY A 165 7.65 0.89 1.16
C GLY A 165 7.53 2.37 0.80
N VAL A 166 8.66 3.03 0.55
CA VAL A 166 8.67 4.45 0.16
C VAL A 166 8.44 4.58 -1.34
N ILE A 167 7.39 5.30 -1.73
CA ILE A 167 6.96 5.44 -3.13
C ILE A 167 7.02 6.87 -3.67
N ALA A 168 7.06 7.87 -2.79
CA ALA A 168 6.96 9.28 -3.15
C ALA A 168 7.84 10.16 -2.27
N ALA A 169 8.13 11.36 -2.76
CA ALA A 169 8.73 12.43 -1.94
C ALA A 169 7.76 12.87 -0.82
N PRO A 170 8.26 13.40 0.31
CA PRO A 170 9.67 13.57 0.68
C PRO A 170 10.40 12.24 0.97
N ILE A 171 11.68 12.19 0.60
CA ILE A 171 12.55 11.01 0.68
C ILE A 171 13.90 11.30 1.37
N HIS A 172 14.58 10.25 1.83
CA HIS A 172 15.96 10.32 2.33
C HIS A 172 16.96 9.74 1.31
N ILE A 173 18.27 9.88 1.60
CA ILE A 173 19.39 9.41 0.76
C ILE A 173 19.28 7.94 0.33
N GLN A 174 18.64 7.09 1.13
CA GLN A 174 18.42 5.66 0.82
C GLN A 174 17.56 5.45 -0.44
N ASN A 175 16.73 6.43 -0.80
CA ASN A 175 15.89 6.41 -1.98
C ASN A 175 16.55 7.11 -3.19
N PHE A 176 17.84 7.44 -3.09
CA PHE A 176 18.70 7.79 -4.23
C PHE A 176 19.71 6.67 -4.47
N PRO A 177 19.25 5.48 -4.90
CA PRO A 177 20.14 4.35 -5.12
C PRO A 177 21.10 4.63 -6.28
N ILE A 178 22.34 4.15 -6.14
CA ILE A 178 23.30 4.12 -7.25
C ILE A 178 22.91 3.05 -8.28
N GLY A 179 22.28 1.97 -7.81
CA GLY A 179 21.74 0.92 -8.66
C GLY A 179 20.51 1.37 -9.45
N TYR A 180 20.28 0.75 -10.59
CA TYR A 180 19.14 1.04 -11.45
C TYR A 180 17.83 0.57 -10.80
N LYS A 181 17.05 1.53 -10.28
CA LYS A 181 15.75 1.28 -9.61
C LYS A 181 14.66 2.23 -10.13
N PRO A 182 14.28 2.12 -11.43
CA PRO A 182 13.21 2.93 -11.96
C PRO A 182 11.86 2.56 -11.32
N PHE A 183 10.92 3.49 -11.30
CA PHE A 183 9.50 3.20 -11.04
C PHE A 183 8.68 3.11 -12.33
N MET A 184 9.23 3.63 -13.44
CA MET A 184 8.54 3.71 -14.73
C MET A 184 9.02 2.63 -15.70
N GLY A 185 8.17 2.30 -16.66
CA GLY A 185 8.43 1.32 -17.71
C GLY A 185 8.51 -0.12 -17.19
N TYR A 186 8.85 -1.06 -18.09
CA TYR A 186 8.83 -2.49 -17.79
C TYR A 186 9.77 -2.89 -16.66
N GLU A 187 10.99 -2.36 -16.60
CA GLU A 187 11.87 -2.63 -15.45
C GLU A 187 11.33 -2.02 -14.15
N GLY A 188 10.65 -0.86 -14.23
CA GLY A 188 10.01 -0.28 -13.07
C GLY A 188 8.91 -1.17 -12.49
N THR A 189 8.22 -1.96 -13.33
CA THR A 189 7.25 -2.94 -12.84
C THR A 189 7.90 -4.03 -11.99
N ASN A 190 9.12 -4.47 -12.34
CA ASN A 190 9.88 -5.47 -11.56
C ASN A 190 10.28 -4.88 -10.20
N GLN A 191 10.83 -3.66 -10.20
CA GLN A 191 11.22 -2.96 -8.98
C GLN A 191 10.03 -2.71 -8.04
N ILE A 192 8.86 -2.39 -8.59
CA ILE A 192 7.63 -2.21 -7.81
C ILE A 192 7.15 -3.55 -7.24
N ALA A 193 7.18 -4.63 -8.03
CA ALA A 193 6.80 -5.96 -7.54
C ALA A 193 7.68 -6.39 -6.36
N ASP A 194 9.00 -6.21 -6.47
CA ASP A 194 9.94 -6.47 -5.37
C ASP A 194 9.65 -5.59 -4.15
N LEU A 195 9.40 -4.29 -4.36
CA LEU A 195 9.06 -3.37 -3.26
C LEU A 195 7.81 -3.81 -2.51
N VAL A 196 6.75 -4.17 -3.25
CA VAL A 196 5.48 -4.62 -2.67
C VAL A 196 5.68 -5.94 -1.94
N TYR A 197 6.23 -6.94 -2.61
CA TYR A 197 6.44 -8.26 -2.02
C TYR A 197 7.26 -8.19 -0.74
N ASN A 198 8.42 -7.53 -0.78
CA ASN A 198 9.30 -7.39 0.37
C ASN A 198 8.61 -6.65 1.53
N SER A 199 7.78 -5.64 1.24
CA SER A 199 7.04 -4.94 2.29
C SER A 199 6.06 -5.86 3.01
N PHE A 200 5.39 -6.78 2.31
CA PHE A 200 4.49 -7.73 2.95
C PHE A 200 5.20 -8.90 3.62
N THR A 201 6.27 -9.44 3.02
CA THR A 201 6.99 -10.60 3.58
C THR A 201 7.78 -10.26 4.83
N LEU A 202 8.43 -9.09 4.90
CA LEU A 202 9.12 -8.64 6.11
C LEU A 202 8.18 -8.64 7.33
N GLY A 203 6.94 -8.16 7.16
CA GLY A 203 5.93 -8.20 8.22
C GLY A 203 5.50 -9.62 8.63
N MET A 204 5.60 -10.59 7.71
CA MET A 204 5.30 -12.00 7.98
C MET A 204 6.49 -12.73 8.63
N GLU A 205 7.73 -12.42 8.22
CA GLU A 205 8.95 -13.04 8.76
C GLU A 205 9.27 -12.59 10.19
N ASP A 206 9.20 -11.29 10.47
CA ASP A 206 9.36 -10.73 11.83
C ASP A 206 8.40 -11.42 12.81
N HIS A 207 7.22 -11.77 12.32
CA HIS A 207 6.21 -12.46 13.07
C HIS A 207 6.50 -13.96 13.31
N LEU A 208 7.04 -14.67 12.32
CA LEU A 208 7.48 -16.06 12.51
C LEU A 208 8.57 -16.13 13.58
N LEU A 209 9.47 -15.14 13.63
CA LEU A 209 10.48 -15.05 14.69
C LEU A 209 9.86 -14.83 16.08
N GLU A 210 8.81 -14.03 16.22
CA GLU A 210 8.08 -13.89 17.49
C GLU A 210 7.42 -15.20 17.94
N ILE A 211 6.81 -15.96 17.02
CA ILE A 211 6.13 -17.23 17.36
C ILE A 211 7.11 -18.33 17.76
N PHE A 212 8.19 -18.48 16.99
CA PHE A 212 9.12 -19.60 17.16
C PHE A 212 10.32 -19.28 18.07
N GLY A 213 10.36 -18.07 18.66
CA GLY A 213 11.34 -17.70 19.68
C GLY A 213 12.70 -17.30 19.13
N GLY A 214 12.74 -16.32 18.22
CA GLY A 214 13.98 -15.71 17.72
C GLY A 214 14.73 -14.88 18.77
N HIS A 215 16.05 -14.78 18.63
CA HIS A 215 16.97 -14.17 19.60
C HIS A 215 16.90 -12.63 19.68
N ASP A 216 16.11 -11.97 18.84
CA ASP A 216 15.91 -10.52 18.86
C ASP A 216 14.70 -10.15 19.73
N THR A 217 14.83 -10.34 21.04
CA THR A 217 13.91 -9.74 22.02
C THR A 217 14.17 -8.25 22.13
N LYS A 218 13.80 -7.46 21.11
CA LYS A 218 13.57 -6.03 21.34
C LYS A 218 12.33 -5.93 22.21
N GLU A 219 12.52 -5.58 23.48
CA GLU A 219 11.42 -5.18 24.35
C GLU A 219 10.64 -4.05 23.67
N VAL A 220 9.50 -4.40 23.06
CA VAL A 220 8.61 -3.42 22.42
C VAL A 220 7.97 -2.62 23.55
N ILE A 221 8.53 -1.43 23.82
CA ILE A 221 7.90 -0.42 24.66
C ILE A 221 6.64 0.06 23.93
N THR A 222 5.55 -0.67 24.10
CA THR A 222 4.20 -0.32 23.67
C THR A 222 3.70 0.85 24.51
N LYS A 223 4.19 2.07 24.25
CA LYS A 223 3.45 3.27 24.64
C LYS A 223 2.32 3.47 23.63
N SER A 224 1.23 2.73 23.84
CA SER A 224 -0.05 2.98 23.20
C SER A 224 -0.53 4.38 23.58
N ILE A 225 -0.66 5.26 22.58
CA ILE A 225 -1.42 6.49 22.72
C ILE A 225 -2.89 6.12 22.50
N SER A 226 -3.58 5.81 23.58
CA SER A 226 -5.04 5.83 23.69
C SER A 226 -5.35 6.02 25.16
N ALA A 227 -5.82 7.20 25.54
CA ALA A 227 -6.37 7.43 26.87
C ALA A 227 -7.82 6.92 26.92
N ASP A 228 -8.13 6.36 28.09
CA ASP A 228 -9.42 6.01 28.69
C ASP A 228 -10.10 4.66 28.40
N SER A 229 -9.94 3.78 29.40
CA SER A 229 -10.55 2.46 29.67
C SER A 229 -9.94 1.22 28.98
N ASP A 230 -8.75 0.82 29.44
CA ASP A 230 -8.29 -0.57 29.34
C ASP A 230 -9.28 -1.47 30.13
N LEU A 231 -10.01 -2.33 29.43
CA LEU A 231 -10.76 -3.42 30.06
C LEU A 231 -9.76 -4.38 30.72
N ASN A 232 -10.10 -4.92 31.90
CA ASN A 232 -9.21 -5.85 32.59
C ASN A 232 -9.15 -7.20 31.85
N TRP A 233 -7.95 -7.62 31.44
CA TRP A 233 -7.72 -8.95 30.84
C TRP A 233 -7.38 -9.98 31.92
N THR A 234 -7.98 -11.17 31.86
CA THR A 234 -7.54 -12.29 32.71
C THR A 234 -6.13 -12.74 32.32
N LYS A 235 -5.42 -13.39 33.25
CA LYS A 235 -4.06 -13.90 33.00
C LYS A 235 -4.04 -14.89 31.83
N GLU A 236 -5.06 -15.72 31.72
CA GLU A 236 -5.24 -16.71 30.65
C GLU A 236 -5.52 -16.05 29.30
N ALA A 237 -6.43 -15.06 29.25
CA ALA A 237 -6.72 -14.33 28.02
C ALA A 237 -5.50 -13.54 27.52
N LYS A 238 -4.72 -12.96 28.45
CA LYS A 238 -3.48 -12.25 28.11
C LYS A 238 -2.40 -13.20 27.60
N ALA A 239 -2.29 -14.40 28.17
CA ALA A 239 -1.39 -15.43 27.69
C ALA A 239 -1.77 -15.90 26.27
N GLU A 240 -3.07 -16.05 25.99
CA GLU A 240 -3.55 -16.41 24.66
C GLU A 240 -3.35 -15.26 23.65
N LEU A 241 -3.63 -14.02 24.04
CA LEU A 241 -3.34 -12.84 23.23
C LEU A 241 -1.85 -12.72 22.87
N ASN A 242 -0.95 -13.08 23.79
CA ASN A 242 0.49 -13.07 23.51
C ASN A 242 0.90 -14.13 22.48
N LYS A 243 0.13 -15.21 22.30
CA LYS A 243 0.34 -16.18 21.20
C LYS A 243 -0.11 -15.63 19.85
N VAL A 244 -0.96 -14.60 19.83
CA VAL A 244 -1.44 -13.97 18.60
C VAL A 244 -0.28 -13.23 17.91
N PRO A 245 -0.15 -13.35 16.59
CA PRO A 245 0.86 -12.64 15.80
C PRO A 245 0.97 -11.14 16.04
N GLY A 246 2.17 -10.58 16.26
CA GLY A 246 2.38 -9.16 16.59
C GLY A 246 1.64 -8.15 15.70
N PHE A 247 1.69 -8.32 14.37
CA PHE A 247 1.03 -7.42 13.41
C PHE A 247 -0.51 -7.45 13.45
N VAL A 248 -1.14 -8.53 13.94
CA VAL A 248 -2.59 -8.58 14.23
C VAL A 248 -2.89 -8.55 15.71
N ARG A 249 -1.91 -8.63 16.61
CA ARG A 249 -2.12 -8.67 18.07
C ARG A 249 -2.79 -7.40 18.55
N GLY A 250 -2.35 -6.24 18.05
CA GLY A 250 -3.00 -4.95 18.31
C GLY A 250 -4.47 -4.95 17.86
N LYS A 251 -4.71 -5.46 16.65
CA LYS A 251 -6.05 -5.60 16.06
C LYS A 251 -6.95 -6.56 16.82
N VAL A 252 -6.44 -7.72 17.21
CA VAL A 252 -7.17 -8.73 17.98
C VAL A 252 -7.46 -8.21 19.38
N LYS A 253 -6.51 -7.55 20.04
CA LYS A 253 -6.73 -6.88 21.33
C LYS A 253 -7.88 -5.88 21.21
N ARG A 254 -7.81 -4.95 20.26
CA ARG A 254 -8.83 -3.91 20.04
C ARG A 254 -10.19 -4.49 19.64
N ASN A 255 -10.24 -5.47 18.75
CA ASN A 255 -11.48 -6.11 18.34
C ASN A 255 -12.14 -6.85 19.52
N THR A 256 -11.34 -7.53 20.34
CA THR A 256 -11.83 -8.21 21.54
C THR A 256 -12.35 -7.20 22.56
N GLU A 257 -11.64 -6.08 22.76
CA GLU A 257 -12.09 -4.99 23.64
C GLU A 257 -13.36 -4.32 23.13
N LYS A 258 -13.47 -4.10 21.81
CA LYS A 258 -14.67 -3.55 21.18
C LYS A 258 -15.86 -4.50 21.37
N PHE A 259 -15.69 -5.78 21.06
CA PHE A 259 -16.70 -6.82 21.27
C PHE A 259 -17.13 -6.91 22.74
N ALA A 260 -16.18 -6.83 23.66
CA ALA A 260 -16.43 -6.85 25.09
C ALA A 260 -17.29 -5.66 25.53
N ARG A 261 -16.97 -4.45 25.06
CA ARG A 261 -17.75 -3.23 25.34
C ARG A 261 -19.18 -3.31 24.77
N GLU A 262 -19.33 -3.77 23.53
CA GLU A 262 -20.64 -3.87 22.87
C GLU A 262 -21.58 -4.84 23.58
N ARG A 263 -21.04 -5.88 24.23
CA ARG A 263 -21.81 -6.87 24.99
C ARG A 263 -21.85 -6.63 26.50
N GLY A 264 -21.27 -5.52 26.97
CA GLY A 264 -21.28 -5.14 28.39
C GLY A 264 -20.43 -6.02 29.29
N PHE A 265 -19.38 -6.67 28.76
CA PHE A 265 -18.44 -7.44 29.57
C PHE A 265 -17.46 -6.51 30.28
N GLU A 266 -17.36 -6.63 31.62
CA GLU A 266 -16.44 -5.84 32.45
C GLU A 266 -15.00 -6.38 32.45
N GLN A 267 -14.81 -7.65 32.09
CA GLN A 267 -13.53 -8.35 32.06
C GLN A 267 -13.40 -9.19 30.79
N ILE A 268 -12.20 -9.20 30.19
CA ILE A 268 -11.89 -10.03 29.03
C ILE A 268 -11.32 -11.37 29.52
N SER A 269 -12.19 -12.37 29.56
CA SER A 269 -11.83 -13.77 29.82
C SER A 269 -11.43 -14.47 28.51
N LEU A 270 -10.88 -15.69 28.64
CA LEU A 270 -10.52 -16.52 27.49
C LEU A 270 -11.75 -16.82 26.61
N GLU A 271 -12.90 -17.04 27.23
CA GLU A 271 -14.19 -17.27 26.54
C GLU A 271 -14.62 -16.06 25.73
N VAL A 272 -14.52 -14.85 26.29
CA VAL A 272 -14.85 -13.60 25.58
C VAL A 272 -13.92 -13.39 24.38
N MET A 273 -12.63 -13.73 24.52
CA MET A 273 -11.67 -13.66 23.42
C MET A 273 -12.02 -14.63 22.28
N TYR A 274 -12.41 -15.86 22.58
CA TYR A 274 -12.85 -16.82 21.56
C TYR A 274 -14.18 -16.41 20.90
N ALA A 275 -15.15 -15.94 21.69
CA ALA A 275 -16.42 -15.43 21.16
C ALA A 275 -16.22 -14.22 20.24
N ALA A 276 -15.28 -13.32 20.57
CA ALA A 276 -14.90 -12.19 19.72
C ALA A 276 -14.28 -12.68 18.40
N LYS A 277 -13.38 -13.66 18.45
CA LYS A 277 -12.74 -14.25 17.26
C LYS A 277 -13.77 -14.86 16.31
N GLU A 278 -14.76 -15.59 16.83
CA GLU A 278 -15.84 -16.19 16.02
C GLU A 278 -16.73 -15.11 15.38
N SER A 279 -17.01 -14.02 16.09
CA SER A 279 -17.84 -12.92 15.56
C SER A 279 -17.20 -12.12 14.43
N VAL A 280 -15.87 -12.13 14.33
CA VAL A 280 -15.10 -11.43 13.27
C VAL A 280 -14.86 -12.34 12.06
N GLY A 281 -15.07 -13.65 12.20
CA GLY A 281 -14.94 -14.65 11.14
C GLY A 281 -16.24 -14.98 10.38
N ALA A 282 -17.36 -14.33 10.72
CA ALA A 282 -18.64 -14.36 10.02
C ALA A 282 -18.85 -13.04 9.25
#